data_AF-A0A0K8J677-F1
#
_entry.id   AF-A0A0K8J677-F1
#
_cell.length_a   1.000
_cell.length_b   1.000
_cell.length_c   1.000
_cell.angle_alpha   90.00
_cell.angle_beta   90.00
_cell.angle_gamma   90.00
#
_symmetry.space_group_name_H-M   'P 1'
#
loop_
_entity.id
_entity.type
_entity.pdbx_description
1 polymer ?
#
loop_
_entity_poly.entity_id
_entity_poly.type
_entity_poly.pdbx_seq_one_letter_code
_entity_poly.pdbx_strand_id
1 'polypeptide(L)'
;MSIPSEEEVEQFVSSTLTSMTREDMEAAIAPAMAEQTGMDGATIADYITSMSDEDLKELFSRALTEQYHTQYATQVEQQLSTMTNEQLAAALDMAITQYTEEMCALYYDEILEFSDSTYEKNLITLGCVDLDSPTTVNLYASSFANKDVIKEAISEYNQTVDDLEEISYTDYVGLMMSSITTIIDAVTYVLIAFVAVSLIVSSIMIGVITLISVQERTKEIGILRAIGASKRNVSSMFNAETVIIGFTSGLLGVVITYLLCIPINLILHKLTGLNNLSAILPVQTAVILIIISMLLTLIAGIIPSRSAAKKDPVVALRTE
;
A
#
# COMPACT_ATOMS: atom_id res chain seq x y z
N MET A 1 40.42 42.47 3.87
CA MET A 1 40.75 41.95 2.52
C MET A 1 39.49 41.63 1.72
N SER A 2 38.41 41.14 2.34
CA SER A 2 37.11 40.91 1.68
C SER A 2 36.15 42.10 1.76
N ILE A 3 36.42 43.07 2.65
CA ILE A 3 35.61 44.26 2.88
C ILE A 3 36.50 45.50 2.67
N PRO A 4 36.08 46.51 1.89
CA PRO A 4 36.80 47.77 1.76
C PRO A 4 36.79 48.57 3.07
N SER A 5 37.76 49.44 3.28
CA SER A 5 37.77 50.31 4.48
C SER A 5 36.68 51.40 4.38
N GLU A 6 36.15 51.84 5.52
CA GLU A 6 35.13 52.91 5.56
C GLU A 6 35.62 54.19 4.87
N GLU A 7 36.90 54.53 5.02
CA GLU A 7 37.52 55.70 4.38
C GLU A 7 37.55 55.59 2.84
N GLU A 8 37.79 54.40 2.29
CA GLU A 8 37.76 54.14 0.85
C GLU A 8 36.34 54.22 0.28
N VAL A 9 35.35 53.70 1.02
CA VAL A 9 33.94 53.75 0.65
C VAL A 9 33.45 55.19 0.65
N GLU A 10 33.72 55.95 1.71
CA GLU A 10 33.34 57.36 1.81
C GLU A 10 33.98 58.21 0.70
N GLN A 11 35.25 57.97 0.39
CA GLN A 11 35.94 58.67 -0.69
C GLN A 11 35.34 58.35 -2.07
N PHE A 12 35.04 57.09 -2.35
CA PHE A 12 34.40 56.67 -3.59
C PHE A 12 33.02 57.31 -3.76
N VAL A 13 32.19 57.22 -2.71
CA VAL A 13 30.82 57.75 -2.70
C VAL A 13 30.83 59.27 -2.83
N SER A 14 31.67 59.97 -2.05
CA SER A 14 31.78 61.44 -2.11
C SER A 14 32.30 61.93 -3.46
N SER A 15 33.27 61.25 -4.07
CA SER A 15 33.81 61.63 -5.38
C SER A 15 32.78 61.47 -6.50
N THR A 16 32.01 60.37 -6.45
CA THR A 16 30.96 60.06 -7.43
C THR A 16 29.79 61.03 -7.29
N LEU A 17 29.32 61.29 -6.07
CA LEU A 17 28.25 62.25 -5.78
C LEU A 17 28.57 63.68 -6.22
N THR A 18 29.84 64.10 -6.13
CA THR A 18 30.26 65.45 -6.56
C THR A 18 30.28 65.59 -8.09
N SER A 19 30.38 64.47 -8.81
CA SER A 19 30.49 64.43 -10.27
C SER A 19 29.15 64.28 -11.01
N MET A 20 28.06 63.95 -10.30
CA MET A 20 26.76 63.64 -10.89
C MET A 20 25.73 64.74 -10.65
N THR A 21 24.88 64.98 -11.65
CA THR A 21 23.74 65.89 -11.51
C THR A 21 22.51 65.15 -10.97
N ARG A 22 21.50 65.91 -10.53
CA ARG A 22 20.21 65.33 -10.07
C ARG A 22 19.59 64.41 -11.13
N GLU A 23 19.58 64.85 -12.38
CA GLU A 23 19.03 64.11 -13.52
C GLU A 23 19.79 62.79 -13.75
N ASP A 24 21.12 62.78 -13.55
CA ASP A 24 21.93 61.56 -13.67
C ASP A 24 21.63 60.56 -12.54
N MET A 25 21.37 61.04 -11.32
CA MET A 25 21.01 60.19 -10.17
C MET A 25 19.62 59.57 -10.34
N GLU A 26 18.64 60.35 -10.81
CA GLU A 26 17.29 59.88 -11.09
C GLU A 26 17.29 58.79 -12.18
N ALA A 27 18.07 59.00 -13.25
CA ALA A 27 18.23 58.03 -14.33
C ALA A 27 18.95 56.73 -13.90
N ALA A 28 19.87 56.81 -12.94
CA ALA A 28 20.60 55.64 -12.43
C ALA A 28 19.79 54.79 -11.46
N ILE A 29 18.92 55.41 -10.65
CA ILE A 29 18.14 54.71 -9.61
C ILE A 29 16.85 54.07 -10.18
N ALA A 30 16.20 54.72 -11.14
CA ALA A 30 14.91 54.27 -11.66
C ALA A 30 14.87 52.81 -12.17
N PRO A 31 15.89 52.30 -12.90
CA PRO A 31 15.92 50.90 -13.34
C PRO A 31 16.07 49.91 -12.19
N ALA A 32 16.93 50.21 -11.21
CA ALA A 32 17.18 49.35 -10.06
C ALA A 32 15.94 49.23 -9.15
N MET A 33 15.22 50.35 -8.94
CA MET A 33 13.97 50.33 -8.18
C MET A 33 12.85 49.57 -8.91
N ALA A 34 12.79 49.64 -10.25
CA ALA A 34 11.81 48.90 -11.03
C ALA A 34 12.02 47.38 -10.94
N GLU A 35 13.27 46.94 -10.96
CA GLU A 35 13.64 45.53 -10.83
C GLU A 35 13.34 44.99 -9.42
N GLN A 36 13.60 45.77 -8.37
CA GLN A 36 13.44 45.32 -6.98
C GLN A 36 11.97 45.36 -6.49
N THR A 37 11.16 46.30 -6.98
CA THR A 37 9.76 46.49 -6.53
C THR A 37 8.73 45.85 -7.46
N GLY A 38 9.11 45.53 -8.71
CA GLY A 38 8.20 45.02 -9.73
C GLY A 38 7.13 46.02 -10.18
N MET A 39 7.27 47.31 -9.84
CA MET A 39 6.33 48.38 -10.20
C MET A 39 6.63 48.94 -11.59
N ASP A 40 5.61 49.53 -12.25
CA ASP A 40 5.75 50.11 -13.58
C ASP A 40 6.71 51.33 -13.58
N GLY A 41 7.59 51.40 -14.58
CA GLY A 41 8.69 52.37 -14.64
C GLY A 41 8.23 53.83 -14.64
N ALA A 42 7.03 54.12 -15.13
CA ALA A 42 6.45 55.47 -15.07
C ALA A 42 6.03 55.88 -13.65
N THR A 43 5.54 54.93 -12.85
CA THR A 43 5.13 55.19 -11.45
C THR A 43 6.34 55.46 -10.57
N ILE A 44 7.46 54.78 -10.85
CA ILE A 44 8.73 54.95 -10.14
C ILE A 44 9.37 56.29 -10.51
N ALA A 45 9.33 56.69 -11.78
CA ALA A 45 9.85 57.98 -12.22
C ALA A 45 9.12 59.16 -11.55
N ASP A 46 7.79 59.10 -11.44
CA ASP A 46 7.00 60.11 -10.73
C ASP A 46 7.33 60.14 -9.23
N TYR A 47 7.53 58.98 -8.60
CA TYR A 47 7.93 58.88 -7.20
C TYR A 47 9.32 59.48 -6.94
N ILE A 48 10.31 59.13 -7.75
CA ILE A 48 11.68 59.64 -7.65
C ILE A 48 11.74 61.16 -7.88
N THR A 49 10.98 61.67 -8.87
CA THR A 49 10.90 63.12 -9.14
C THR A 49 10.28 63.89 -7.97
N SER A 50 9.40 63.25 -7.20
CA SER A 50 8.76 63.83 -6.02
C SER A 50 9.62 63.81 -4.74
N MET A 51 10.78 63.13 -4.76
CA MET A 51 11.71 63.08 -3.63
C MET A 51 12.49 64.40 -3.47
N SER A 52 12.91 64.68 -2.24
CA SER A 52 13.82 65.81 -1.99
C SER A 52 15.22 65.51 -2.51
N ASP A 53 16.01 66.55 -2.80
CA ASP A 53 17.42 66.39 -3.20
C ASP A 53 18.26 65.64 -2.16
N GLU A 54 17.88 65.78 -0.88
CA GLU A 54 18.58 65.16 0.24
C GLU A 54 18.25 63.67 0.32
N ASP A 55 16.98 63.30 0.22
CA ASP A 55 16.54 61.91 0.22
C ASP A 55 17.05 61.15 -1.01
N LEU A 56 17.09 61.80 -2.18
CA LEU A 56 17.62 61.21 -3.41
C LEU A 56 19.12 60.93 -3.27
N LYS A 57 19.88 61.89 -2.71
CA LYS A 57 21.32 61.72 -2.47
C LYS A 57 21.60 60.64 -1.43
N GLU A 58 20.80 60.55 -0.37
CA GLU A 58 20.96 59.50 0.64
C GLU A 58 20.69 58.12 0.05
N LEU A 59 19.61 57.96 -0.72
CA LEU A 59 19.27 56.71 -1.38
C LEU A 59 20.34 56.32 -2.40
N PHE A 60 20.83 57.28 -3.20
CA PHE A 60 21.90 57.03 -4.16
C PHE A 60 23.23 56.71 -3.48
N SER A 61 23.57 57.39 -2.38
CA SER A 61 24.75 57.12 -1.56
C SER A 61 24.75 55.68 -1.03
N ARG A 62 23.61 55.19 -0.55
CA ARG A 62 23.46 53.80 -0.10
C ARG A 62 23.63 52.81 -1.25
N ALA A 63 23.02 53.09 -2.40
CA ALA A 63 23.16 52.24 -3.59
C ALA A 63 24.62 52.19 -4.10
N LEU A 64 25.32 53.33 -4.13
CA LEU A 64 26.74 53.40 -4.50
C LEU A 64 27.62 52.63 -3.52
N THR A 65 27.31 52.71 -2.23
CA THR A 65 28.01 51.96 -1.18
C THR A 65 27.87 50.46 -1.44
N GLU A 66 26.64 49.97 -1.59
CA GLU A 66 26.36 48.55 -1.85
C GLU A 66 26.96 48.04 -3.17
N GLN A 67 26.91 48.87 -4.22
CA GLN A 67 27.53 48.58 -5.51
C GLN A 67 29.06 48.46 -5.39
N TYR A 68 29.69 49.37 -4.65
CA TYR A 68 31.13 49.35 -4.42
C TYR A 68 31.55 48.11 -3.62
N HIS A 69 30.81 47.78 -2.55
CA HIS A 69 31.03 46.55 -1.78
C HIS A 69 30.96 45.30 -2.67
N THR A 70 29.93 45.20 -3.52
CA THR A 70 29.75 44.06 -4.43
C THR A 70 30.87 43.98 -5.47
N GLN A 71 31.26 45.11 -6.04
CA GLN A 71 32.35 45.18 -7.02
C GLN A 71 33.70 44.81 -6.40
N TYR A 72 33.97 45.32 -5.21
CA TYR A 72 35.18 45.01 -4.44
C TYR A 72 35.22 43.52 -4.09
N ALA A 73 34.14 42.96 -3.56
CA ALA A 73 34.03 41.55 -3.23
C ALA A 73 34.27 40.65 -4.46
N THR A 74 33.67 40.98 -5.60
CA THR A 74 33.85 40.22 -6.85
C THR A 74 35.30 40.28 -7.35
N GLN A 75 35.95 41.45 -7.25
CA GLN A 75 37.35 41.62 -7.64
C GLN A 75 38.27 40.78 -6.75
N VAL A 76 38.04 40.82 -5.44
CA VAL A 76 38.80 40.03 -4.46
C VAL A 76 38.56 38.54 -4.66
N GLU A 77 37.33 38.09 -4.87
CA GLU A 77 37.00 36.69 -5.14
C GLU A 77 37.72 36.17 -6.39
N GLN A 78 37.72 36.94 -7.48
CA GLN A 78 38.47 36.59 -8.69
C GLN A 78 39.97 36.48 -8.41
N GLN A 79 40.54 37.39 -7.63
CA GLN A 79 41.95 37.35 -7.27
C GLN A 79 42.27 36.12 -6.41
N LEU A 80 41.47 35.85 -5.38
CA LEU A 80 41.65 34.73 -4.45
C LEU A 80 41.43 33.38 -5.16
N SER A 81 40.53 33.30 -6.14
CA SER A 81 40.28 32.07 -6.92
C SER A 81 41.48 31.57 -7.72
N THR A 82 42.46 32.46 -7.98
CA THR A 82 43.69 32.12 -8.71
C THR A 82 44.82 31.62 -7.81
N MET A 83 44.65 31.67 -6.48
CA MET A 83 45.66 31.30 -5.49
C MET A 83 45.43 29.88 -4.98
N THR A 84 46.49 29.20 -4.54
CA THR A 84 46.36 27.87 -3.90
C THR A 84 45.92 28.00 -2.44
N ASN A 85 45.34 26.94 -1.87
CA ASN A 85 44.93 26.92 -0.45
C ASN A 85 46.06 27.30 0.52
N GLU A 86 47.31 26.95 0.20
CA GLU A 86 48.49 27.31 1.01
C GLU A 86 48.83 28.81 0.91
N GLN A 87 48.72 29.39 -0.29
CA GLN A 87 48.92 30.83 -0.51
C GLN A 87 47.79 31.65 0.13
N LEU A 88 46.55 31.16 0.07
CA LEU A 88 45.39 31.77 0.73
C LEU A 88 45.53 31.76 2.26
N ALA A 89 45.95 30.64 2.84
CA ALA A 89 46.22 30.55 4.27
C ALA A 89 47.30 31.53 4.73
N ALA A 90 48.43 31.59 4.02
CA ALA A 90 49.50 32.53 4.33
C ALA A 90 49.08 34.01 4.17
N ALA A 91 48.24 34.31 3.17
CA ALA A 91 47.69 35.64 2.96
C ALA A 91 46.73 36.03 4.10
N LEU A 92 45.88 35.11 4.53
CA LEU A 92 44.97 35.31 5.66
C LEU A 92 45.73 35.55 6.97
N ASP A 93 46.76 34.73 7.25
CA ASP A 93 47.62 34.89 8.43
C ASP A 93 48.27 36.28 8.48
N MET A 94 48.78 36.76 7.35
CA MET A 94 49.33 38.11 7.25
C MET A 94 48.26 39.19 7.42
N ALA A 95 47.05 39.00 6.88
CA ALA A 95 45.96 39.96 7.01
C ALA A 95 45.51 40.13 8.46
N ILE A 96 45.26 39.01 9.16
CA ILE A 96 44.71 39.00 10.52
C ILE A 96 45.63 39.76 11.48
N THR A 97 46.95 39.70 11.29
CA THR A 97 47.91 40.45 12.13
C THR A 97 47.79 41.97 12.05
N GLN A 98 47.12 42.50 11.02
CA GLN A 98 46.93 43.94 10.80
C GLN A 98 45.51 44.42 11.13
N TYR A 99 44.62 43.53 11.59
CA TYR A 99 43.25 43.91 11.87
C TYR A 99 43.17 44.70 13.18
N THR A 100 42.45 45.81 13.16
CA THR A 100 42.07 46.55 14.35
C THR A 100 40.95 45.81 15.10
N GLU A 101 40.67 46.21 16.35
CA GLU A 101 39.56 45.63 17.13
C GLU A 101 38.21 45.76 16.40
N GLU A 102 37.98 46.88 15.72
CA GLU A 102 36.78 47.14 14.91
C GLU A 102 36.69 46.21 13.69
N MET A 103 37.80 46.02 12.97
CA MET A 103 37.85 45.09 11.82
C MET A 103 37.64 43.63 12.24
N CYS A 104 38.13 43.25 13.43
CA CYS A 104 37.88 41.93 14.00
C CYS A 104 36.41 41.71 14.35
N ALA A 105 35.73 42.74 14.90
CA ALA A 105 34.30 42.67 15.22
C ALA A 105 33.45 42.53 13.95
N LEU A 106 33.74 43.34 12.92
CA LEU A 106 33.06 43.24 11.62
C LEU A 106 33.24 41.86 10.97
N TYR A 107 34.46 41.31 11.00
CA TYR A 107 34.71 39.97 10.48
C TYR A 107 33.93 38.89 11.23
N TYR A 108 33.77 39.04 12.55
CA TYR A 108 33.00 38.11 13.37
C TYR A 108 31.51 38.15 13.05
N ASP A 109 30.93 39.35 12.90
CA ASP A 109 29.49 39.52 12.69
C ASP A 109 29.05 39.23 11.24
N GLU A 110 29.91 39.51 10.26
CA GLU A 110 29.52 39.47 8.82
C GLU A 110 30.04 38.23 8.07
N ILE A 111 31.12 37.58 8.54
CA ILE A 111 31.77 36.47 7.80
C ILE A 111 31.65 35.12 8.51
N LEU A 112 31.60 35.07 9.84
CA LEU A 112 31.52 33.80 10.56
C LEU A 112 30.07 33.28 10.59
N GLU A 113 29.76 32.32 9.73
CA GLU A 113 28.55 31.51 9.86
C GLU A 113 28.76 30.39 10.90
N PHE A 114 27.98 30.42 11.98
CA PHE A 114 27.95 29.32 12.94
C PHE A 114 26.99 28.23 12.43
N SER A 115 27.41 26.97 12.56
CA SER A 115 26.55 25.85 12.20
C SER A 115 25.37 25.73 13.17
N ASP A 116 24.15 25.66 12.63
CA ASP A 116 22.93 25.31 13.39
C ASP A 116 22.86 23.83 13.80
N SER A 117 23.89 23.04 13.49
CA SER A 117 23.86 21.60 13.75
C SER A 117 23.97 21.31 15.24
N THR A 118 22.94 20.68 15.79
CA THR A 118 22.95 20.19 17.17
C THR A 118 23.93 19.03 17.34
N TYR A 119 24.39 18.81 18.57
CA TYR A 119 25.24 17.67 18.94
C TYR A 119 24.67 16.34 18.44
N GLU A 120 23.36 16.14 18.63
CA GLU A 120 22.65 14.94 18.22
C GLU A 120 22.61 14.78 16.70
N LYS A 121 22.34 15.87 15.97
CA LYS A 121 22.34 15.85 14.51
C LYS A 121 23.72 15.50 13.94
N ASN A 122 24.79 16.04 14.55
CA ASN A 122 26.16 15.71 14.18
C ASN A 122 26.49 14.24 14.46
N LEU A 123 26.06 13.69 15.60
CA LEU A 123 26.25 12.27 15.90
C LEU A 123 25.56 11.37 14.87
N ILE A 124 24.31 11.68 14.50
CA ILE A 124 23.57 10.94 13.48
C ILE A 124 24.29 11.03 12.11
N THR A 125 24.72 12.23 11.70
CA THR A 125 25.45 12.43 10.43
C THR A 125 26.79 11.68 10.41
N LEU A 126 27.47 11.59 11.55
CA LEU A 126 28.71 10.83 11.70
C LEU A 126 28.49 9.31 11.84
N GLY A 127 27.24 8.83 11.75
CA GLY A 127 26.89 7.42 11.77
C GLY A 127 26.84 6.80 13.17
N CYS A 128 26.67 7.62 14.21
CA CYS A 128 26.40 7.11 15.56
C CYS A 128 25.04 6.43 15.58
N VAL A 129 25.01 5.17 16.02
CA VAL A 129 23.79 4.36 16.11
C VAL A 129 23.32 4.36 17.56
N ASP A 130 22.11 4.86 17.80
CA ASP A 130 21.41 4.67 19.07
C ASP A 130 20.61 3.36 19.02
N LEU A 131 20.87 2.47 19.99
CA LEU A 131 20.18 1.18 20.10
C LEU A 131 18.77 1.34 20.66
N ASP A 132 18.49 2.44 21.37
CA ASP A 132 17.18 2.72 21.96
C ASP A 132 16.21 3.35 20.93
N SER A 133 16.72 3.77 19.76
CA SER A 133 15.97 4.45 18.71
C SER A 133 16.15 3.79 17.32
N PRO A 134 15.67 2.55 17.12
CA PRO A 134 15.86 1.84 15.85
C PRO A 134 15.04 2.48 14.71
N THR A 135 15.64 2.64 13.53
CA THR A 135 14.94 3.09 12.32
C THR A 135 13.94 2.06 11.79
N THR A 136 14.15 0.76 12.08
CA THR A 136 13.29 -0.33 11.60
C THR A 136 13.35 -1.50 12.56
N VAL A 137 12.19 -2.09 12.84
CA VAL A 137 12.05 -3.31 13.64
C VAL A 137 11.62 -4.47 12.73
N ASN A 138 12.42 -5.53 12.68
CA ASN A 138 12.10 -6.74 11.93
C ASN A 138 11.45 -7.78 12.84
N LEU A 139 10.19 -8.12 12.57
CA LEU A 139 9.46 -9.14 13.31
C LEU A 139 9.45 -10.46 12.53
N TYR A 140 9.86 -11.54 13.19
CA TYR A 140 9.88 -12.89 12.61
C TYR A 140 8.86 -13.77 13.32
N ALA A 141 7.77 -14.10 12.63
CA ALA A 141 6.78 -15.02 13.14
C ALA A 141 7.30 -16.46 13.10
N SER A 142 7.07 -17.22 14.17
CA SER A 142 7.45 -18.64 14.23
C SER A 142 6.55 -19.55 13.37
N SER A 143 5.39 -19.06 12.94
CA SER A 143 4.49 -19.76 12.02
C SER A 143 3.64 -18.76 11.22
N PHE A 144 3.01 -19.25 10.14
CA PHE A 144 2.06 -18.46 9.35
C PHE A 144 0.86 -18.00 10.18
N ALA A 145 0.35 -18.83 11.09
CA ALA A 145 -0.77 -18.45 11.96
C ALA A 145 -0.37 -17.36 12.98
N ASN A 146 0.85 -17.43 13.51
CA ASN A 146 1.34 -16.43 14.49
C ASN A 146 1.58 -15.06 13.86
N LYS A 147 1.80 -15.01 12.54
CA LYS A 147 1.88 -13.75 11.81
C LYS A 147 0.56 -12.97 11.87
N ASP A 148 -0.58 -13.66 11.81
CA ASP A 148 -1.88 -13.01 11.88
C ASP A 148 -2.15 -12.42 13.26
N VAL A 149 -1.67 -13.08 14.32
CA VAL A 149 -1.71 -12.54 15.70
C VAL A 149 -0.90 -11.24 15.81
N ILE A 150 0.29 -11.18 15.18
CA ILE A 150 1.11 -9.96 15.18
C ILE A 150 0.38 -8.82 14.44
N LYS A 151 -0.25 -9.11 13.30
CA LYS A 151 -1.03 -8.11 12.55
C LYS A 151 -2.21 -7.60 13.35
N GLU A 152 -2.92 -8.49 14.03
CA GLU A 152 -4.06 -8.14 14.88
C GLU A 152 -3.61 -7.23 16.02
N ALA A 153 -2.51 -7.58 16.70
CA ALA A 153 -1.94 -6.75 17.76
C ALA A 153 -1.51 -5.35 17.28
N ILE A 154 -0.86 -5.26 16.10
CA ILE A 154 -0.50 -3.96 15.50
C ILE A 154 -1.76 -3.16 15.15
N SER A 155 -2.78 -3.82 14.59
CA SER A 155 -4.04 -3.17 14.23
C SER A 155 -4.82 -2.69 15.46
N GLU A 156 -4.75 -3.42 16.57
CA GLU A 156 -5.35 -3.03 17.85
C GLU A 156 -4.61 -1.83 18.45
N TYR A 157 -3.27 -1.84 18.45
CA TYR A 157 -2.46 -0.70 18.88
C TYR A 157 -2.74 0.55 18.05
N ASN A 158 -2.72 0.45 16.72
CA ASN A 158 -2.95 1.59 15.82
C ASN A 158 -4.33 2.23 16.02
N GLN A 159 -5.35 1.47 16.45
CA GLN A 159 -6.67 2.03 16.77
C GLN A 159 -6.68 2.90 18.04
N THR A 160 -5.65 2.81 18.89
CA THR A 160 -5.58 3.51 20.18
C THR A 160 -4.70 4.76 20.15
N VAL A 161 -3.96 4.98 19.08
CA VAL A 161 -2.98 6.06 18.92
C VAL A 161 -3.36 7.00 17.77
N ASP A 162 -2.77 8.19 17.75
CA ASP A 162 -2.95 9.14 16.65
C ASP A 162 -2.13 8.72 15.41
N ASP A 163 -2.50 9.23 14.22
CA ASP A 163 -1.87 8.92 12.93
C ASP A 163 -0.33 9.04 12.92
N LEU A 164 0.24 9.90 13.76
CA LEU A 164 1.69 10.12 13.88
C LEU A 164 2.43 9.00 14.64
N GLU A 165 1.70 8.22 15.44
CA GLU A 165 2.23 7.13 16.26
C GLU A 165 1.83 5.75 15.70
N GLU A 166 1.08 5.72 14.58
CA GLU A 166 0.71 4.47 13.92
C GLU A 166 1.94 3.69 13.46
N ILE A 167 1.91 2.39 13.75
CA ILE A 167 2.90 1.45 13.25
C ILE A 167 2.57 1.13 11.80
N SER A 168 3.37 1.66 10.88
CA SER A 168 3.39 1.25 9.48
C SER A 168 4.27 0.01 9.30
N TYR A 169 3.76 -1.03 8.64
CA TYR A 169 4.48 -2.28 8.45
C TYR A 169 4.29 -2.87 7.04
N THR A 170 5.27 -3.65 6.60
CA THR A 170 5.20 -4.40 5.34
C THR A 170 5.25 -5.90 5.60
N ASP A 171 4.22 -6.61 5.16
CA ASP A 171 4.13 -8.07 5.26
C ASP A 171 4.75 -8.77 4.05
N TYR A 172 6.07 -8.92 4.06
CA TYR A 172 6.82 -9.55 2.96
C TYR A 172 6.34 -10.97 2.63
N VAL A 173 6.08 -11.78 3.66
CA VAL A 173 5.63 -13.17 3.48
C VAL A 173 4.22 -13.21 2.89
N GLY A 174 3.33 -12.33 3.33
CA GLY A 174 1.97 -12.23 2.79
C GLY A 174 1.96 -11.75 1.35
N LEU A 175 2.77 -10.74 1.01
CA LEU A 175 2.88 -10.25 -0.37
C LEU A 175 3.38 -11.35 -1.32
N MET A 176 4.39 -12.12 -0.90
CA MET A 176 4.92 -13.23 -1.70
C MET A 176 3.90 -14.37 -1.86
N MET A 177 3.16 -14.71 -0.80
CA MET A 177 2.18 -15.80 -0.82
C MET A 177 0.81 -15.38 -1.37
N SER A 178 0.51 -14.08 -1.47
CA SER A 178 -0.77 -13.55 -1.93
C SER A 178 -1.08 -14.00 -3.35
N SER A 179 -0.10 -13.91 -4.27
CA SER A 179 -0.28 -14.38 -5.65
C SER A 179 -0.50 -15.89 -5.73
N ILE A 180 0.20 -16.68 -4.91
CA ILE A 180 0.03 -18.14 -4.86
C ILE A 180 -1.36 -18.49 -4.34
N THR A 181 -1.79 -17.85 -3.26
CA THR A 181 -3.11 -18.07 -2.64
C THR A 181 -4.21 -17.72 -3.62
N THR A 182 -4.09 -16.58 -4.32
CA THR A 182 -5.05 -16.15 -5.34
C THR A 182 -5.19 -17.17 -6.47
N ILE A 183 -4.08 -17.76 -6.94
CA ILE A 183 -4.10 -18.80 -7.97
C ILE A 183 -4.77 -20.08 -7.45
N ILE A 184 -4.43 -20.51 -6.23
CA ILE A 184 -5.04 -21.69 -5.60
C ILE A 184 -6.54 -21.49 -5.44
N ASP A 185 -6.98 -20.32 -4.98
CA ASP A 185 -8.39 -19.98 -4.80
C ASP A 185 -9.12 -19.95 -6.15
N ALA A 186 -8.52 -19.35 -7.18
CA ALA A 186 -9.10 -19.35 -8.53
C ALA A 186 -9.32 -20.78 -9.06
N VAL A 187 -8.31 -21.65 -8.95
CA VAL A 187 -8.43 -23.06 -9.34
C VAL A 187 -9.49 -23.77 -8.49
N THR A 188 -9.52 -23.51 -7.19
CA THR A 188 -10.50 -24.08 -6.26
C THR A 188 -11.92 -23.67 -6.64
N TYR A 189 -12.17 -22.40 -6.97
CA TYR A 189 -13.49 -21.94 -7.41
C TYR A 189 -13.92 -22.56 -8.73
N VAL A 190 -12.99 -22.73 -9.68
CA VAL A 190 -13.28 -23.44 -10.94
C VAL A 190 -13.68 -24.89 -10.67
N LEU A 191 -12.94 -25.61 -9.82
CA LEU A 191 -13.26 -26.98 -9.45
C LEU A 191 -14.61 -27.07 -8.70
N ILE A 192 -14.89 -26.14 -7.79
CA ILE A 192 -16.19 -26.05 -7.10
C ILE A 192 -17.32 -25.84 -8.11
N ALA A 193 -17.13 -24.98 -9.12
CA ALA A 193 -18.12 -24.76 -10.17
C ALA A 193 -18.38 -26.04 -10.97
N PHE A 194 -17.32 -26.79 -11.34
CA PHE A 194 -17.47 -28.10 -11.99
C PHE A 194 -18.26 -29.09 -11.12
N VAL A 195 -17.91 -29.21 -9.84
CA VAL A 195 -18.62 -30.09 -8.89
C VAL A 195 -20.08 -29.68 -8.77
N ALA A 196 -20.38 -28.39 -8.68
CA ALA A 196 -21.75 -27.89 -8.58
C ALA A 196 -22.59 -28.27 -9.82
N VAL A 197 -22.04 -28.08 -11.03
CA VAL A 197 -22.71 -28.48 -12.28
C VAL A 197 -22.90 -30.00 -12.32
N SER A 198 -21.87 -30.79 -11.98
CA SER A 198 -21.97 -32.25 -11.92
C SER A 198 -23.06 -32.70 -10.94
N LEU A 199 -23.15 -32.08 -9.76
CA LEU A 199 -24.19 -32.39 -8.77
C LEU A 199 -25.60 -32.12 -9.30
N ILE A 200 -25.81 -31.02 -10.04
CA ILE A 200 -27.10 -30.71 -10.67
C ILE A 200 -27.45 -31.77 -11.71
N VAL A 201 -26.51 -32.09 -12.60
CA VAL A 201 -26.72 -33.11 -13.66
C VAL A 201 -27.01 -34.47 -13.04
N SER A 202 -26.27 -34.88 -12.02
CA SER A 202 -26.49 -36.13 -11.29
C SER A 202 -27.85 -36.14 -10.58
N SER A 203 -28.26 -35.05 -9.95
CA SER A 203 -29.57 -34.92 -9.29
C SER A 203 -30.73 -35.10 -10.29
N ILE A 204 -30.64 -34.46 -11.45
CA ILE A 204 -31.63 -34.63 -12.54
C ILE A 204 -31.65 -36.10 -13.00
N MET A 205 -30.49 -36.71 -13.20
CA MET A 205 -30.39 -38.11 -13.62
C MET A 205 -31.06 -39.07 -12.62
N ILE A 206 -30.83 -38.86 -11.32
CA ILE A 206 -31.49 -39.64 -10.27
C ILE A 206 -33.01 -39.46 -10.33
N GLY A 207 -33.49 -38.23 -10.55
CA GLY A 207 -34.91 -37.93 -10.73
C GLY A 207 -35.52 -38.66 -11.94
N VAL A 208 -34.80 -38.73 -13.07
CA VAL A 208 -35.24 -39.45 -14.27
C VAL A 208 -35.28 -40.96 -14.05
N ILE A 209 -34.24 -41.54 -13.45
CA ILE A 209 -34.18 -42.98 -13.17
C ILE A 209 -35.32 -43.39 -12.21
N THR A 210 -35.54 -42.62 -11.14
CA THR A 210 -36.63 -42.88 -10.20
C THR A 210 -38.00 -42.70 -10.85
N LEU A 211 -38.17 -41.76 -11.79
CA LEU A 211 -39.40 -41.65 -12.58
C LEU A 211 -39.65 -42.88 -13.45
N ILE A 212 -38.62 -43.40 -14.14
CA ILE A 212 -38.72 -44.61 -14.97
C ILE A 212 -39.08 -45.81 -14.10
N SER A 213 -38.39 -45.99 -12.97
CA SER A 213 -38.65 -47.09 -12.02
C SER A 213 -40.10 -47.10 -11.51
N VAL A 214 -40.67 -45.92 -11.23
CA VAL A 214 -42.08 -45.78 -10.84
C VAL A 214 -43.02 -46.20 -11.99
N GLN A 215 -42.70 -45.84 -13.23
CA GLN A 215 -43.52 -46.17 -14.38
C GLN A 215 -43.53 -47.68 -14.66
N GLU A 216 -42.37 -48.33 -14.57
CA GLU A 216 -42.26 -49.79 -14.72
C GLU A 216 -43.03 -50.54 -13.63
N ARG A 217 -43.01 -50.03 -12.39
CA ARG A 217 -43.73 -50.61 -11.25
C ARG A 217 -45.19 -50.13 -11.11
N THR A 218 -45.79 -49.54 -12.14
CA THR A 218 -47.17 -48.97 -12.04
C THR A 218 -48.21 -50.01 -11.62
N LYS A 219 -48.12 -51.25 -12.11
CA LYS A 219 -49.06 -52.33 -11.78
C LYS A 219 -48.96 -52.74 -10.31
N GLU A 220 -47.75 -52.83 -9.78
CA GLU A 220 -47.49 -53.12 -8.36
C GLU A 220 -48.07 -52.02 -7.45
N ILE A 221 -47.88 -50.75 -7.82
CA ILE A 221 -48.45 -49.59 -7.11
C ILE A 221 -49.99 -49.66 -7.14
N GLY A 222 -50.59 -50.02 -8.28
CA GLY A 222 -52.03 -50.21 -8.44
C GLY A 222 -52.61 -51.26 -7.49
N ILE A 223 -51.93 -52.41 -7.37
CA ILE A 223 -52.29 -53.51 -6.44
C ILE A 223 -52.18 -53.04 -4.99
N LEU A 224 -51.05 -52.42 -4.61
CA LEU A 224 -50.83 -51.86 -3.27
C LEU A 224 -51.93 -50.87 -2.87
N ARG A 225 -52.32 -49.98 -3.80
CA ARG A 225 -53.39 -49.00 -3.58
C ARG A 225 -54.78 -49.64 -3.52
N ALA A 226 -55.04 -50.72 -4.26
CA ALA A 226 -56.30 -51.45 -4.22
C ALA A 226 -56.50 -52.23 -2.91
N ILE A 227 -55.40 -52.70 -2.29
CA ILE A 227 -55.41 -53.38 -0.98
C ILE A 227 -55.50 -52.36 0.19
N GLY A 228 -55.42 -51.05 -0.08
CA GLY A 228 -55.66 -49.99 0.91
C GLY A 228 -54.44 -49.14 1.27
N ALA A 229 -53.31 -49.25 0.54
CA ALA A 229 -52.17 -48.37 0.78
C ALA A 229 -52.53 -46.90 0.47
N SER A 230 -52.28 -46.03 1.45
CA SER A 230 -52.48 -44.59 1.27
C SER A 230 -51.47 -44.00 0.27
N LYS A 231 -51.81 -42.87 -0.36
CA LYS A 231 -50.89 -42.11 -1.22
C LYS A 231 -49.56 -41.79 -0.50
N ARG A 232 -49.62 -41.55 0.80
CA ARG A 232 -48.46 -41.27 1.65
C ARG A 232 -47.58 -42.50 1.86
N ASN A 233 -48.17 -43.69 2.00
CA ASN A 233 -47.42 -44.94 2.15
C ASN A 233 -46.61 -45.25 0.88
N VAL A 234 -47.24 -45.09 -0.29
CA VAL A 234 -46.57 -45.26 -1.58
C VAL A 234 -45.44 -44.23 -1.75
N SER A 235 -45.71 -42.95 -1.50
CA SER A 235 -44.67 -41.92 -1.59
C SER A 235 -43.53 -42.13 -0.58
N SER A 236 -43.82 -42.61 0.62
CA SER A 236 -42.81 -42.86 1.67
C SER A 236 -41.91 -44.04 1.32
N MET A 237 -42.44 -45.07 0.65
CA MET A 237 -41.65 -46.21 0.18
C MET A 237 -40.59 -45.76 -0.84
N PHE A 238 -40.99 -44.98 -1.85
CA PHE A 238 -40.05 -44.47 -2.85
C PHE A 238 -39.06 -43.44 -2.27
N ASN A 239 -39.51 -42.61 -1.34
CA ASN A 239 -38.61 -41.72 -0.61
C ASN A 239 -37.57 -42.52 0.22
N ALA A 240 -37.98 -43.62 0.87
CA ALA A 240 -37.05 -44.48 1.60
C ALA A 240 -36.04 -45.17 0.67
N GLU A 241 -36.47 -45.65 -0.50
CA GLU A 241 -35.57 -46.19 -1.53
C GLU A 241 -34.51 -45.16 -1.94
N THR A 242 -34.95 -43.92 -2.17
CA THR A 242 -34.07 -42.80 -2.54
C THR A 242 -33.08 -42.46 -1.43
N VAL A 243 -33.52 -42.45 -0.17
CA VAL A 243 -32.66 -42.20 1.00
C VAL A 243 -31.61 -43.29 1.16
N ILE A 244 -31.98 -44.56 0.96
CA ILE A 244 -31.04 -45.69 1.00
C ILE A 244 -30.00 -45.54 -0.10
N ILE A 245 -30.40 -45.19 -1.32
CA ILE A 245 -29.49 -44.93 -2.44
C ILE A 245 -28.54 -43.77 -2.12
N GLY A 246 -29.05 -42.68 -1.54
CA GLY A 246 -28.22 -41.54 -1.12
C GLY A 246 -27.21 -41.93 -0.05
N PHE A 247 -27.63 -42.70 0.96
CA PHE A 247 -26.75 -43.15 2.03
C PHE A 247 -25.66 -44.08 1.52
N THR A 248 -26.00 -45.09 0.71
CA THR A 248 -25.01 -46.03 0.16
C THR A 248 -24.05 -45.35 -0.81
N SER A 249 -24.54 -44.44 -1.65
CA SER A 249 -23.71 -43.66 -2.57
C SER A 249 -22.76 -42.72 -1.82
N GLY A 250 -23.26 -42.01 -0.80
CA GLY A 250 -22.44 -41.15 0.05
C GLY A 250 -21.36 -41.94 0.80
N LEU A 251 -21.74 -43.08 1.38
CA LEU A 251 -20.80 -43.97 2.07
C LEU A 251 -19.71 -44.49 1.12
N LEU A 252 -20.10 -44.98 -0.06
CA LEU A 252 -19.15 -45.44 -1.08
C LEU A 252 -18.23 -44.30 -1.54
N GLY A 253 -18.76 -43.10 -1.76
CA GLY A 253 -17.96 -41.94 -2.15
C GLY A 253 -16.91 -41.55 -1.11
N VAL A 254 -17.27 -41.60 0.17
CA VAL A 254 -16.32 -41.37 1.28
C VAL A 254 -15.25 -42.46 1.34
N VAL A 255 -15.64 -43.74 1.23
CA VAL A 255 -14.69 -44.87 1.23
C VAL A 255 -13.71 -44.75 0.06
N ILE A 256 -14.21 -44.44 -1.13
CA ILE A 256 -13.36 -44.24 -2.32
C ILE A 256 -12.40 -43.06 -2.11
N THR A 257 -12.88 -41.95 -1.53
CA THR A 257 -12.02 -40.80 -1.22
C THR A 257 -10.89 -41.19 -0.27
N TYR A 258 -11.18 -41.91 0.81
CA TYR A 258 -10.14 -42.40 1.74
C TYR A 258 -9.15 -43.33 1.05
N LEU A 259 -9.61 -44.23 0.17
CA LEU A 259 -8.73 -45.10 -0.61
C LEU A 259 -7.83 -44.31 -1.56
N LEU A 260 -8.35 -43.24 -2.19
CA LEU A 260 -7.58 -42.37 -3.07
C LEU A 260 -6.58 -41.48 -2.33
N CYS A 261 -6.84 -41.12 -1.06
CA CYS A 261 -5.87 -40.38 -0.25
C CYS A 261 -4.53 -41.12 -0.12
N ILE A 262 -4.51 -42.47 -0.13
CA ILE A 262 -3.29 -43.26 0.02
C ILE A 262 -2.28 -43.02 -1.13
N PRO A 263 -2.60 -43.28 -2.40
CA PRO A 263 -1.68 -43.01 -3.51
C PRO A 263 -1.38 -41.52 -3.68
N ILE A 264 -2.35 -40.64 -3.42
CA ILE A 264 -2.16 -39.19 -3.49
C ILE A 264 -1.10 -38.74 -2.49
N ASN A 265 -1.19 -39.17 -1.22
CA ASN A 265 -0.20 -38.84 -0.20
C ASN A 265 1.17 -39.42 -0.54
N LEU A 266 1.24 -40.64 -1.08
CA LEU A 266 2.51 -41.24 -1.50
C LEU A 266 3.21 -40.41 -2.58
N ILE A 267 2.46 -39.94 -3.57
CA ILE A 267 2.98 -39.05 -4.63
C ILE A 267 3.38 -37.71 -4.04
N LEU A 268 2.53 -37.12 -3.19
CA LEU A 268 2.76 -35.81 -2.58
C LEU A 268 4.04 -35.79 -1.74
N HIS A 269 4.27 -36.80 -0.90
CA HIS A 269 5.47 -36.93 -0.10
C HIS A 269 6.73 -37.11 -0.95
N LYS A 270 6.65 -37.83 -2.08
CA LYS A 270 7.77 -37.98 -3.01
C LYS A 270 8.13 -36.69 -3.75
N LEU A 271 7.12 -35.90 -4.14
CA LEU A 271 7.34 -34.67 -4.91
C LEU A 271 7.81 -33.51 -4.03
N THR A 272 7.26 -33.39 -2.82
CA THR A 272 7.52 -32.24 -1.93
C THR A 272 8.66 -32.49 -0.94
N GLY A 273 8.98 -33.75 -0.64
CA GLY A 273 9.91 -34.11 0.44
C GLY A 273 9.41 -33.75 1.85
N LEU A 274 8.17 -33.27 1.96
CA LEU A 274 7.55 -32.83 3.21
C LEU A 274 6.59 -33.92 3.70
N ASN A 275 6.97 -34.62 4.76
CA ASN A 275 6.12 -35.65 5.38
C ASN A 275 4.92 -35.07 6.15
N ASN A 276 4.93 -33.76 6.43
CA ASN A 276 3.86 -33.09 7.17
C ASN A 276 2.73 -32.55 6.27
N LEU A 277 2.89 -32.60 4.94
CA LEU A 277 1.85 -32.17 4.00
C LEU A 277 1.10 -33.42 3.50
N SER A 278 -0.14 -33.61 3.96
CA SER A 278 -0.97 -34.74 3.57
C SER A 278 -2.39 -34.29 3.20
N ALA A 279 -2.93 -34.87 2.15
CA ALA A 279 -4.35 -34.85 1.84
C ALA A 279 -5.09 -35.70 2.88
N ILE A 280 -5.89 -35.04 3.71
CA ILE A 280 -6.72 -35.68 4.73
C ILE A 280 -8.18 -35.28 4.54
N LEU A 281 -9.08 -36.24 4.69
CA LEU A 281 -10.52 -35.98 4.80
C LEU A 281 -10.89 -36.08 6.28
N PRO A 282 -11.22 -34.95 6.96
CA PRO A 282 -11.68 -35.00 8.34
C PRO A 282 -12.98 -35.80 8.45
N VAL A 283 -13.11 -36.58 9.52
CA VAL A 283 -14.30 -37.42 9.78
C VAL A 283 -15.58 -36.58 9.82
N GLN A 284 -15.50 -35.38 10.40
CA GLN A 284 -16.64 -34.44 10.44
C GLN A 284 -17.11 -34.06 9.03
N THR A 285 -16.19 -33.70 8.13
CA THR A 285 -16.48 -33.39 6.73
C THR A 285 -17.05 -34.59 5.99
N ALA A 286 -16.52 -35.80 6.23
CA ALA A 286 -17.05 -37.02 5.64
C ALA A 286 -18.51 -37.28 6.02
N VAL A 287 -18.87 -37.10 7.29
CA VAL A 287 -20.27 -37.23 7.75
C VAL A 287 -21.17 -36.19 7.09
N ILE A 288 -20.72 -34.94 6.99
CA ILE A 288 -21.46 -33.86 6.32
C ILE A 288 -21.71 -34.21 4.84
N LEU A 289 -20.72 -34.75 4.13
CA LEU A 289 -20.87 -35.14 2.72
C LEU A 289 -21.91 -36.25 2.53
N ILE A 290 -21.97 -37.23 3.45
CA ILE A 290 -22.99 -38.29 3.41
C ILE A 290 -24.39 -37.68 3.59
N ILE A 291 -24.55 -36.78 4.57
CA ILE A 291 -25.82 -36.09 4.80
C ILE A 291 -26.24 -35.27 3.58
N ILE A 292 -25.31 -34.52 2.97
CA ILE A 292 -25.57 -33.77 1.74
C ILE A 292 -26.01 -34.70 0.61
N SER A 293 -25.34 -35.85 0.44
CA SER A 293 -25.71 -36.84 -0.58
C SER A 293 -27.15 -37.37 -0.37
N MET A 294 -27.51 -37.71 0.86
CA MET A 294 -28.87 -38.13 1.23
C MET A 294 -29.90 -37.03 0.95
N LEU A 295 -29.58 -35.77 1.26
CA LEU A 295 -30.49 -34.65 1.01
C LEU A 295 -30.69 -34.40 -0.49
N LEU A 296 -29.61 -34.40 -1.28
CA LEU A 296 -29.68 -34.17 -2.73
C LEU A 296 -30.48 -35.26 -3.43
N THR A 297 -30.20 -36.52 -3.10
CA THR A 297 -30.95 -37.67 -3.65
C THR A 297 -32.42 -37.58 -3.25
N LEU A 298 -32.73 -37.31 -1.97
CA LEU A 298 -34.11 -37.14 -1.52
C LEU A 298 -34.83 -36.02 -2.28
N ILE A 299 -34.20 -34.85 -2.45
CA ILE A 299 -34.76 -33.73 -3.22
C ILE A 299 -35.08 -34.15 -4.66
N ALA A 300 -34.16 -34.87 -5.31
CA ALA A 300 -34.37 -35.41 -6.65
C ALA A 300 -35.55 -36.40 -6.71
N GLY A 301 -35.69 -37.26 -5.70
CA GLY A 301 -36.71 -38.31 -5.63
C GLY A 301 -38.12 -37.85 -5.22
N ILE A 302 -38.26 -36.66 -4.61
CA ILE A 302 -39.58 -36.16 -4.13
C ILE A 302 -40.57 -35.98 -5.29
N ILE A 303 -40.13 -35.44 -6.43
CA ILE A 303 -40.98 -35.18 -7.60
C ILE A 303 -41.56 -36.51 -8.17
N PRO A 304 -40.75 -37.52 -8.51
CA PRO A 304 -41.25 -38.79 -9.03
C PRO A 304 -42.06 -39.58 -7.98
N SER A 305 -41.66 -39.57 -6.71
CA SER A 305 -42.40 -40.24 -5.63
C SER A 305 -43.82 -39.68 -5.47
N ARG A 306 -43.98 -38.36 -5.63
CA ARG A 306 -45.29 -37.71 -5.65
C ARG A 306 -46.11 -38.08 -6.89
N SER A 307 -45.45 -38.22 -8.05
CA SER A 307 -46.10 -38.67 -9.29
C SER A 307 -46.65 -40.10 -9.14
N ALA A 308 -45.85 -41.00 -8.55
CA ALA A 308 -46.24 -42.39 -8.22
C ALA A 308 -47.52 -42.45 -7.39
N ALA A 309 -47.55 -41.68 -6.30
CA ALA A 309 -48.66 -41.65 -5.35
C ALA A 309 -49.97 -41.11 -5.94
N LYS A 310 -49.91 -40.36 -7.05
CA LYS A 310 -51.10 -39.79 -7.72
C LYS A 310 -51.71 -40.70 -8.79
N LYS A 311 -51.03 -41.80 -9.20
CA LYS A 311 -51.53 -42.72 -10.24
C LYS A 311 -52.82 -43.42 -9.82
N ASP A 312 -53.87 -43.32 -10.65
CA ASP A 312 -55.18 -43.92 -10.37
C ASP A 312 -55.12 -45.47 -10.37
N PRO A 313 -55.57 -46.17 -9.30
CA PRO A 313 -55.55 -47.62 -9.23
C PRO A 313 -56.35 -48.30 -10.35
N VAL A 314 -57.46 -47.70 -10.76
CA VAL A 314 -58.34 -48.26 -11.81
C VAL A 314 -57.64 -48.23 -13.16
N VAL A 315 -56.93 -47.13 -13.45
CA VAL A 315 -56.14 -47.00 -14.68
C VAL A 315 -54.92 -47.93 -14.63
N ALA A 316 -54.23 -48.00 -13.48
CA ALA A 316 -53.06 -48.84 -13.30
C ALA A 316 -53.34 -50.34 -13.48
N LEU A 317 -54.54 -50.81 -13.13
CA LEU A 317 -54.95 -52.21 -13.28
C LEU A 317 -55.57 -52.54 -14.65
N ARG A 318 -56.03 -51.51 -15.39
CA ARG A 318 -56.60 -51.67 -16.75
C ARG A 318 -55.54 -51.64 -17.86
N THR A 319 -54.30 -51.33 -17.51
CA THR A 319 -53.19 -51.29 -18.47
C THR A 319 -52.73 -52.75 -18.68
N GLU A 320 -52.69 -53.21 -19.94
CA GLU A 320 -52.35 -54.61 -20.33
C GLU A 320 -51.06 -55.13 -19.65
#